data_AF-A0AAW4UH77-F1
#
_entry.id   AF-A0AAW4UH77-F1
#
_cell.length_a   1.000
_cell.length_b   1.000
_cell.length_c   1.000
_cell.angle_alpha   90.00
_cell.angle_beta   90.00
_cell.angle_gamma   90.00
#
_symmetry.space_group_name_H-M   'P 1'
#
loop_
_entity.id
_entity.type
_entity.pdbx_description
1 polymer ?
#
loop_
_entity_poly.entity_id
_entity_poly.type
_entity_poly.pdbx_seq_one_letter_code
_entity_poly.pdbx_strand_id
1 'polypeptide(L)'
;RAAFGKNGGNMGVSGSVSYMFTHTGTFAFEGKSADEILEVLMEKDLDVRDVVEDGDLTIVYAEPDQFAQVQEALKESGVEEFEVAEFE
;
A
#
# COMPACT_ATOMS: atom_id res chain seq x y z
N ARG A 1 -9.66 -23.75 11.75
CA ARG A 1 -10.42 -23.75 13.02
C ARG A 1 -9.56 -24.09 14.25
N ALA A 2 -8.84 -25.22 14.26
CA ALA A 2 -7.99 -25.61 15.39
C ALA A 2 -6.88 -24.59 15.73
N ALA A 3 -6.31 -23.91 14.72
CA ALA A 3 -5.33 -22.85 14.93
C ALA A 3 -5.87 -21.69 15.78
N PHE A 4 -7.09 -21.21 15.51
CA PHE A 4 -7.73 -20.16 16.31
C PHE A 4 -7.96 -20.62 17.76
N GLY A 5 -8.54 -21.81 17.96
CA GLY A 5 -8.84 -22.32 19.29
C GLY A 5 -7.61 -22.59 20.16
N LYS A 6 -6.50 -23.03 19.58
CA LYS A 6 -5.22 -23.23 20.29
C LYS A 6 -4.58 -21.93 20.78
N ASN A 7 -4.94 -20.80 20.18
CA ASN A 7 -4.40 -19.47 20.49
C ASN A 7 -5.44 -18.54 21.14
N GLY A 8 -6.54 -19.09 21.68
CA GLY A 8 -7.58 -18.32 22.38
C GLY A 8 -8.53 -17.52 21.48
N GLY A 9 -8.51 -17.75 20.16
CA GLY A 9 -9.37 -17.09 19.18
C GLY A 9 -10.52 -17.95 18.67
N ASN A 10 -11.46 -17.31 17.95
CA ASN A 10 -12.59 -17.97 17.30
C ASN A 10 -12.67 -17.59 15.81
N MET A 11 -13.14 -18.52 14.97
CA MET A 11 -13.39 -18.27 13.55
C MET A 11 -14.78 -17.65 13.39
N GLY A 12 -14.84 -16.40 12.95
CA GLY A 12 -16.08 -15.69 12.64
C GLY A 12 -16.77 -16.21 11.37
N VAL A 13 -17.97 -15.69 11.11
CA VAL A 13 -18.69 -15.94 9.85
C VAL A 13 -18.12 -15.06 8.72
N SER A 14 -18.40 -15.43 7.47
CA SER A 14 -17.99 -14.61 6.31
C SER A 14 -18.50 -13.16 6.47
N GLY A 15 -17.64 -12.18 6.20
CA GLY A 15 -17.96 -10.76 6.35
C GLY A 15 -17.77 -10.18 7.76
N SER A 16 -17.54 -10.99 8.79
CA SER A 16 -17.49 -10.53 10.20
C SER A 16 -16.46 -9.45 10.52
N VAL A 17 -15.35 -9.41 9.78
CA VAL A 17 -14.33 -8.35 9.85
C VAL A 17 -13.98 -7.78 8.47
N SER A 18 -14.65 -8.23 7.40
CA SER A 18 -14.28 -7.84 6.03
C SER A 18 -14.41 -6.33 5.80
N TYR A 19 -15.34 -5.67 6.51
CA TYR A 19 -15.55 -4.22 6.43
C TYR A 19 -14.44 -3.41 7.12
N MET A 20 -13.58 -4.06 7.91
CA MET A 20 -12.42 -3.43 8.57
C MET A 20 -11.21 -3.36 7.65
N PHE A 21 -11.22 -4.06 6.51
CA PHE A 21 -10.16 -4.06 5.51
C PHE A 21 -10.64 -3.31 4.28
N THR A 22 -9.76 -2.52 3.68
CA THR A 22 -10.01 -1.89 2.38
C THR A 22 -9.13 -2.55 1.34
N HIS A 23 -9.67 -2.80 0.16
CA HIS A 23 -8.86 -3.23 -0.97
C HIS A 23 -8.01 -2.03 -1.43
N THR A 24 -6.68 -2.15 -1.38
CA THR A 24 -5.77 -1.04 -1.68
C THR A 24 -4.62 -1.51 -2.57
N GLY A 25 -4.14 -0.63 -3.44
CA GLY A 25 -2.85 -0.83 -4.09
C GLY A 25 -1.72 -0.45 -3.13
N THR A 26 -0.70 -1.30 -3.00
CA THR A 26 0.45 -1.07 -2.12
C THR A 26 1.74 -1.12 -2.92
N PHE A 27 2.57 -0.09 -2.78
CA PHE A 27 3.93 -0.02 -3.33
C PHE A 27 4.93 0.18 -2.21
N ALA A 28 6.02 -0.58 -2.18
CA ALA A 28 7.13 -0.38 -1.25
C ALA A 28 8.47 -0.39 -2.00
N PHE A 29 9.31 0.59 -1.72
CA PHE A 29 10.61 0.77 -2.38
C PHE A 29 11.56 1.59 -1.51
N GLU A 30 12.86 1.45 -1.75
CA GLU A 30 13.91 2.20 -1.04
C GLU A 30 14.37 3.44 -1.83
N GLY A 31 15.20 4.27 -1.19
CA GLY A 31 15.98 5.32 -1.87
C GLY A 31 15.23 6.62 -2.15
N LYS A 32 14.00 6.74 -1.67
CA LYS A 32 13.15 7.93 -1.76
C LYS A 32 12.47 8.14 -0.42
N SER A 33 12.29 9.40 -0.02
CA SER A 33 11.56 9.72 1.21
C SER A 33 10.06 9.84 0.96
N ALA A 34 9.25 9.68 2.00
CA ALA A 34 7.81 9.88 1.90
C ALA A 34 7.43 11.30 1.42
N ASP A 35 8.12 12.33 1.91
CA ASP A 35 7.88 13.72 1.51
C ASP A 35 8.13 13.93 0.00
N GLU A 36 9.25 13.40 -0.54
CA GLU A 36 9.57 13.49 -1.97
C GLU A 36 8.52 12.81 -2.83
N ILE A 37 8.06 11.62 -2.42
CA ILE A 37 7.06 10.86 -3.16
C ILE A 37 5.69 11.54 -3.09
N LEU A 38 5.32 12.07 -1.94
CA LEU A 38 4.07 12.81 -1.79
C LEU A 38 4.03 14.01 -2.73
N GLU A 39 5.12 14.79 -2.82
CA GLU A 39 5.23 15.92 -3.76
C GLU A 39 5.05 15.47 -5.22
N VAL A 40 5.74 14.41 -5.65
CA VAL A 40 5.63 13.85 -7.01
C VAL A 40 4.19 13.43 -7.34
N LEU A 41 3.51 12.76 -6.40
CA LEU A 41 2.15 12.28 -6.61
C LEU A 41 1.16 13.45 -6.69
N MET A 42 1.35 14.47 -5.85
CA MET A 42 0.56 15.71 -5.92
C MET A 42 0.75 16.47 -7.23
N GLU A 43 1.97 16.57 -7.75
CA GLU A 43 2.26 17.21 -9.05
C GLU A 43 1.57 16.50 -10.23
N LYS A 44 1.27 15.21 -10.06
CA LYS A 44 0.58 14.38 -11.05
C LYS A 44 -0.93 14.26 -10.83
N ASP A 45 -1.48 15.05 -9.90
CA ASP A 45 -2.90 15.01 -9.50
C ASP A 45 -3.35 13.61 -9.01
N LEU A 46 -2.44 12.84 -8.41
CA LEU A 46 -2.71 11.52 -7.84
C LEU A 46 -2.98 11.64 -6.33
N ASP A 47 -4.26 11.58 -5.98
CA ASP A 47 -4.73 11.56 -4.59
C ASP A 47 -4.63 10.13 -4.04
N VAL A 48 -3.46 9.77 -3.52
CA VAL A 48 -3.21 8.48 -2.88
C VAL A 48 -3.70 8.49 -1.43
N ARG A 49 -3.96 7.32 -0.85
CA ARG A 49 -4.49 7.23 0.51
C ARG A 49 -3.49 7.64 1.58
N ASP A 50 -2.25 7.19 1.44
CA ASP A 50 -1.20 7.46 2.42
C ASP A 50 0.19 7.22 1.83
N VAL A 51 1.19 7.90 2.36
CA VAL A 51 2.60 7.71 2.05
C VAL A 51 3.37 7.73 3.37
N VAL A 52 4.01 6.61 3.71
CA VAL A 52 4.68 6.44 5.01
C VAL A 52 6.07 5.85 4.84
N GLU A 53 6.94 6.14 5.80
CA GLU A 53 8.26 5.51 5.91
C GLU A 53 8.21 4.39 6.96
N ASP A 54 8.69 3.20 6.61
CA ASP A 54 8.91 2.07 7.53
C ASP A 54 10.33 1.54 7.36
N GLY A 55 11.22 1.94 8.27
CA GLY A 55 12.65 1.65 8.16
C GLY A 55 13.27 2.39 6.97
N ASP A 56 13.83 1.63 6.03
CA ASP A 56 14.46 2.16 4.80
C ASP A 56 13.46 2.20 3.60
N LEU A 57 12.23 1.72 3.80
CA LEU A 57 11.19 1.67 2.78
C LEU A 57 10.27 2.88 2.86
N THR A 58 9.95 3.43 1.69
CA THR A 58 8.78 4.29 1.49
C THR A 58 7.64 3.44 0.95
N ILE A 59 6.49 3.52 1.61
CA ILE A 59 5.28 2.76 1.31
C ILE A 59 4.18 3.72 0.85
N VAL A 60 3.61 3.45 -0.33
CA VAL A 60 2.50 4.21 -0.90
C VAL A 60 1.26 3.33 -0.93
N TYR A 61 0.19 3.79 -0.30
CA TYR A 61 -1.14 3.19 -0.36
C TYR A 61 -2.02 3.99 -1.31
N ALA A 62 -2.58 3.34 -2.32
CA ALA A 62 -3.42 3.97 -3.34
C ALA A 62 -4.77 3.25 -3.48
N GLU A 63 -5.74 3.93 -4.10
CA GLU A 63 -6.96 3.24 -4.53
C GLU A 63 -6.62 2.23 -5.65
N PRO A 64 -7.31 1.07 -5.71
CA PRO A 64 -7.00 0.04 -6.69
C PRO A 64 -7.09 0.51 -8.16
N ASP A 65 -7.96 1.46 -8.46
CA ASP A 65 -8.13 2.02 -9.80
C ASP A 65 -7.00 3.00 -10.21
N GLN A 66 -6.27 3.54 -9.23
CA GLN A 66 -5.11 4.41 -9.45
C GLN A 66 -3.79 3.64 -9.56
N PHE A 67 -3.77 2.33 -9.29
CA PHE A 67 -2.55 1.52 -9.24
C PHE A 67 -1.61 1.74 -10.43
N ALA A 68 -2.13 1.66 -11.66
CA ALA A 68 -1.29 1.81 -12.86
C ALA A 68 -0.67 3.20 -12.98
N GLN A 69 -1.43 4.25 -12.63
CA GLN A 69 -1.00 5.64 -12.72
C GLN A 69 0.04 5.96 -11.65
N VAL A 70 -0.16 5.46 -10.42
CA VAL A 70 0.80 5.58 -9.32
C VAL A 70 2.09 4.83 -9.67
N GLN A 71 2.00 3.61 -10.20
CA GLN A 71 3.19 2.87 -10.61
C GLN A 71 4.01 3.61 -11.66
N GLU A 72 3.35 4.21 -12.65
CA GLU A 72 4.00 5.01 -13.69
C GLU A 72 4.64 6.27 -13.11
N ALA A 73 3.92 6.99 -12.24
CA ALA A 73 4.41 8.17 -11.55
C ALA A 73 5.69 7.90 -10.74
N LEU A 74 5.72 6.79 -10.00
CA LEU A 74 6.87 6.37 -9.21
C LEU A 74 8.07 6.00 -10.09
N LYS A 75 7.83 5.32 -11.22
CA LYS A 75 8.90 5.03 -12.18
C LYS A 75 9.48 6.29 -12.80
N GLU A 76 8.64 7.25 -13.14
CA GLU A 76 9.08 8.53 -13.71
C GLU A 76 9.85 9.39 -12.69
N SER A 77 9.60 9.23 -11.38
CA SER A 77 10.40 9.89 -10.33
C SER A 77 11.72 9.18 -10.00
N GLY A 78 12.02 8.09 -10.71
CA GLY A 78 13.28 7.34 -10.59
C GLY A 78 13.22 6.14 -9.66
N VAL A 79 12.01 5.65 -9.31
CA VAL A 79 11.86 4.36 -8.63
C VAL A 79 11.97 3.23 -9.66
N GLU A 80 13.12 2.57 -9.71
CA GLU A 80 13.39 1.51 -10.68
C GLU A 80 13.05 0.12 -10.16
N GLU A 81 13.22 -0.11 -8.85
CA GLU A 81 12.98 -1.38 -8.18
C GLU A 81 11.91 -1.23 -7.10
N PHE A 82 10.98 -2.19 -7.07
CA PHE A 82 9.91 -2.27 -6.08
C PHE A 82 10.09 -3.57 -5.30
N GLU A 83 10.15 -3.46 -3.97
CA GLU A 83 10.07 -4.62 -3.08
C GLU A 83 8.64 -5.16 -3.03
N VAL A 84 7.65 -4.26 -3.09
CA VAL A 84 6.21 -4.60 -3.16
C VAL A 84 5.53 -3.75 -4.23
N ALA A 85 4.68 -4.39 -5.03
CA ALA A 85 3.76 -3.73 -5.97
C ALA A 85 2.57 -4.66 -6.24
N GLU A 86 1.59 -4.67 -5.32
CA GLU A 86 0.44 -5.57 -5.39
C GLU A 86 -0.85 -4.93 -4.86
N PHE A 87 -1.97 -5.66 -4.99
CA PHE A 87 -3.23 -5.29 -4.37
C PHE A 87 -3.40 -6.07 -3.06
N GLU A 88 -3.67 -5.36 -1.98
CA GLU A 88 -3.99 -5.89 -0.64
C GLU A 88 -5.49 -5.80 -0.33
#